data_AF-A0A382NMJ4-F1
#
_entry.id   AF-A0A382NMJ4-F1
#
_cell.length_a   1.000
_cell.length_b   1.000
_cell.length_c   1.000
_cell.angle_alpha   90.00
_cell.angle_beta   90.00
_cell.angle_gamma   90.00
#
_symmetry.space_group_name_H-M   'P 1'
#
loop_
_entity.id
_entity.type
_entity.pdbx_description
1 polymer ?
#
loop_
_entity_poly.entity_id
_entity_poly.type
_entity_poly.pdbx_seq_one_letter_code
_entity_poly.pdbx_strand_id
1 'polypeptide(L)'
;MLKELIEYIKEGQTGTDIDNYLDSKYIHLTDAHYDQIAGAISQGELSPKKASDCPAERFFLHFNETILFVNKSTQGQHSVYDVELVKDTNYSIEKVDEGESKNLVFVSFSLNDDYQPTLIKRVTTSKTIDEQEKQQTIQSVIPVLRGFMSAISD
;
A
#
# COMPACT_ATOMS: atom_id res chain seq x y z
N MET A 1 -9.93 -12.64 7.82
CA MET A 1 -9.52 -11.31 7.34
C MET A 1 -8.25 -11.32 6.49
N LEU A 2 -7.03 -11.43 7.02
CA LEU A 2 -5.81 -11.36 6.17
C LEU A 2 -5.71 -12.51 5.14
N LYS A 3 -6.06 -13.75 5.54
CA LYS A 3 -6.12 -14.90 4.62
C LYS A 3 -7.15 -14.72 3.51
N GLU A 4 -8.36 -14.30 3.88
CA GLU A 4 -9.44 -14.01 2.91
C GLU A 4 -9.05 -12.88 1.97
N LEU A 5 -8.33 -11.86 2.47
CA LEU A 5 -7.82 -10.77 1.64
C LEU A 5 -6.72 -11.23 0.68
N ILE A 6 -5.81 -12.07 1.15
CA ILE A 6 -4.76 -12.69 0.32
C ILE A 6 -5.39 -13.59 -0.75
N GLU A 7 -6.37 -14.42 -0.39
CA GLU A 7 -7.15 -15.22 -1.34
C GLU A 7 -7.89 -14.33 -2.35
N TYR A 8 -8.51 -13.25 -1.88
CA TYR A 8 -9.19 -12.26 -2.72
C TYR A 8 -8.24 -11.58 -3.73
N ILE A 9 -7.01 -11.26 -3.33
CA ILE A 9 -5.99 -10.68 -4.21
C ILE A 9 -5.51 -11.71 -5.24
N LYS A 10 -5.27 -12.95 -4.82
CA LYS A 10 -4.85 -14.05 -5.71
C LYS A 10 -5.87 -14.38 -6.78
N GLU A 11 -7.15 -14.33 -6.45
CA GLU A 11 -8.23 -14.51 -7.42
C GLU A 11 -8.16 -13.45 -8.55
N GLY A 12 -7.75 -12.23 -8.21
CA GLY A 12 -7.62 -11.11 -9.15
C GLY A 12 -6.26 -11.00 -9.86
N GLN A 13 -5.22 -11.66 -9.36
CA GLN A 13 -3.86 -11.57 -9.89
C GLN A 13 -3.09 -12.90 -9.72
N THR A 14 -2.87 -13.60 -10.83
CA THR A 14 -2.05 -14.81 -10.86
C THR A 14 -0.57 -14.47 -10.89
N GLY A 15 0.24 -15.02 -9.97
CA GLY A 15 1.70 -14.92 -9.98
C GLY A 15 2.32 -13.90 -9.01
N THR A 16 1.55 -13.38 -8.05
CA THR A 16 2.10 -12.63 -6.91
C THR A 16 2.56 -13.60 -5.83
N ASP A 17 3.76 -13.41 -5.29
CA ASP A 17 4.32 -14.18 -4.16
C ASP A 17 3.66 -13.81 -2.81
N ILE A 18 2.38 -13.40 -2.84
CA ILE A 18 1.69 -12.78 -1.70
C ILE A 18 1.51 -13.75 -0.52
N ASP A 19 1.60 -15.06 -0.79
CA ASP A 19 1.61 -16.13 0.21
C ASP A 19 2.79 -16.09 1.17
N ASN A 20 3.92 -15.55 0.72
CA ASN A 20 5.13 -15.45 1.54
C ASN A 20 4.96 -14.44 2.69
N TYR A 21 3.81 -13.77 2.76
CA TYR A 21 3.57 -12.64 3.64
C TYR A 21 2.48 -12.92 4.68
N LEU A 22 2.01 -14.16 4.81
CA LEU A 22 1.03 -14.57 5.85
C LEU A 22 1.51 -14.30 7.29
N ASP A 23 2.81 -14.13 7.49
CA ASP A 23 3.46 -13.77 8.76
C ASP A 23 3.49 -12.25 9.04
N SER A 24 3.12 -11.43 8.05
CA SER A 24 3.19 -9.97 8.15
C SER A 24 2.11 -9.41 9.06
N LYS A 25 2.44 -8.35 9.81
CA LYS A 25 1.45 -7.63 10.61
C LYS A 25 0.47 -6.91 9.69
N TYR A 26 -0.81 -7.03 10.00
CA TYR A 26 -1.89 -6.31 9.33
C TYR A 26 -2.34 -5.13 10.18
N ILE A 27 -2.33 -3.95 9.58
CA ILE A 27 -2.55 -2.67 10.26
C ILE A 27 -3.65 -1.93 9.52
N HIS A 28 -4.73 -1.61 10.22
CA HIS A 28 -5.85 -0.86 9.66
C HIS A 28 -5.86 0.57 10.22
N LEU A 29 -5.71 1.56 9.34
CA LEU A 29 -5.83 2.96 9.70
C LEU A 29 -7.30 3.38 9.56
N THR A 30 -7.86 3.89 10.67
CA THR A 30 -9.18 4.52 10.71
C THR A 30 -9.04 6.02 10.45
N ASP A 31 -10.15 6.70 10.19
CA ASP A 31 -10.19 8.17 10.10
C ASP A 31 -9.56 8.86 11.34
N ALA A 32 -9.76 8.29 12.53
CA ALA A 32 -9.14 8.80 13.74
C ALA A 32 -7.61 8.67 13.72
N HIS A 33 -7.07 7.58 13.17
CA HIS A 33 -5.61 7.43 13.00
C HIS A 33 -5.07 8.45 12.00
N TYR A 34 -5.83 8.78 10.95
CA TYR A 34 -5.47 9.83 10.01
C TYR A 34 -5.37 11.20 10.66
N ASP A 35 -6.40 11.60 11.40
CA ASP A 35 -6.42 12.88 12.09
C ASP A 35 -5.29 13.01 13.10
N GLN A 36 -4.95 11.92 13.80
CA GLN A 36 -3.82 11.87 14.72
C GLN A 36 -2.48 12.07 14.02
N ILE A 37 -2.22 11.34 12.94
CA ILE A 37 -0.96 11.46 12.18
C ILE A 37 -0.85 12.85 11.56
N ALA A 38 -1.92 13.34 10.93
CA ALA A 38 -1.93 14.67 10.32
C ALA A 38 -1.76 15.79 11.37
N GLY A 39 -2.44 15.67 12.51
CA GLY A 39 -2.31 16.56 13.65
C GLY A 39 -0.87 16.62 14.16
N ALA A 40 -0.27 15.46 14.45
CA ALA A 40 1.09 15.36 14.96
C ALA A 40 2.13 15.95 13.99
N ILE A 41 1.97 15.75 12.67
CA ILE A 41 2.83 16.38 11.66
C ILE A 41 2.66 17.90 11.67
N SER A 42 1.41 18.38 11.68
CA SER A 42 1.11 19.82 11.63
C SER A 42 1.58 20.60 12.87
N GLN A 43 1.57 19.94 14.03
CA GLN A 43 2.02 20.48 15.31
C GLN A 43 3.54 20.33 15.51
N GLY A 44 4.23 19.64 14.60
CA GLY A 44 5.66 19.36 14.68
C GLY A 44 6.03 18.31 15.73
N GLU A 45 5.04 17.61 16.29
CA GLU A 45 5.22 16.50 17.24
C GLU A 45 5.76 15.25 16.53
N LEU A 46 5.39 15.07 15.25
CA LEU A 46 5.93 14.01 14.39
C LEU A 46 6.86 14.61 13.33
N SER A 47 8.16 14.37 13.49
CA SER A 47 9.15 14.75 12.48
C SER A 47 9.14 13.76 11.31
N PRO A 48 9.12 14.21 10.04
CA PRO A 48 9.25 13.30 8.92
C PRO A 48 10.59 12.54 8.97
N LYS A 49 10.53 11.21 8.97
CA LYS A 49 11.72 10.34 8.94
C LYS A 49 12.01 9.85 7.53
N LYS A 50 13.20 9.29 7.30
CA LYS A 50 13.48 8.58 6.05
C LYS A 50 12.77 7.23 6.04
N ALA A 51 12.50 6.70 4.86
CA ALA A 51 11.93 5.37 4.75
C ALA A 51 12.82 4.31 5.44
N SER A 52 14.15 4.42 5.33
CA SER A 52 15.08 3.46 5.94
C SER A 52 15.15 3.50 7.48
N ASP A 53 14.64 4.55 8.11
CA ASP A 53 14.54 4.64 9.57
C ASP A 53 13.40 3.75 10.10
N CYS A 54 12.48 3.31 9.23
CA CYS A 54 11.39 2.43 9.59
C CYS A 54 11.90 1.06 10.06
N PRO A 55 11.56 0.62 11.28
CA PRO A 55 12.05 -0.66 11.82
C PRO A 55 11.32 -1.87 11.23
N ALA A 56 10.19 -1.66 10.54
CA ALA A 56 9.38 -2.74 10.01
C ALA A 56 9.97 -3.29 8.70
N GLU A 57 10.32 -4.57 8.69
CA GLU A 57 10.80 -5.27 7.49
C GLU A 57 9.67 -5.56 6.49
N ARG A 58 8.46 -5.84 6.98
CA ARG A 58 7.27 -6.08 6.16
C ARG A 58 5.98 -5.81 6.93
N PHE A 59 4.95 -5.31 6.26
CA PHE A 59 3.62 -5.11 6.84
C PHE A 59 2.54 -4.94 5.75
N PHE A 60 1.29 -5.19 6.14
CA PHE A 60 0.12 -4.74 5.40
C PHE A 60 -0.44 -3.48 6.06
N LEU A 61 -0.68 -2.45 5.25
CA LEU A 61 -1.34 -1.23 5.66
C LEU A 61 -2.64 -1.09 4.88
N HIS A 62 -3.77 -1.13 5.58
CA HIS A 62 -5.09 -0.97 5.00
C HIS A 62 -5.69 0.34 5.47
N PHE A 63 -6.20 1.11 4.52
CA PHE A 63 -6.96 2.33 4.77
C PHE A 63 -7.90 2.62 3.61
N ASN A 64 -9.06 3.23 3.92
CA ASN A 64 -10.13 3.44 2.94
C ASN A 64 -10.39 2.16 2.12
N GLU A 65 -10.35 2.23 0.80
CA GLU A 65 -10.50 1.10 -0.13
C GLU A 65 -9.15 0.58 -0.63
N THR A 66 -8.06 0.90 0.06
CA THR A 66 -6.67 0.67 -0.38
C THR A 66 -5.90 -0.19 0.60
N ILE A 67 -5.24 -1.21 0.08
CA ILE A 67 -4.30 -2.04 0.83
C ILE A 67 -2.93 -1.92 0.18
N LEU A 68 -1.95 -1.60 1.01
CA LEU A 68 -0.54 -1.64 0.67
C LEU A 68 0.09 -2.85 1.35
N PHE A 69 0.73 -3.69 0.56
CA PHE A 69 1.73 -4.60 1.07
C PHE A 69 3.10 -3.95 0.90
N VAL A 70 3.80 -3.75 2.01
CA VAL A 70 5.09 -3.05 2.06
C VAL A 70 6.14 -4.03 2.53
N ASN A 71 7.21 -4.18 1.76
CA ASN A 71 8.30 -5.11 2.06
C ASN A 71 9.64 -4.44 1.81
N LYS A 72 10.59 -4.61 2.71
CA LYS A 72 11.93 -4.05 2.54
C LYS A 72 12.54 -4.62 1.26
N SER A 73 13.03 -3.72 0.40
CA SER A 73 13.60 -4.09 -0.88
C SER A 73 14.90 -4.87 -0.68
N THR A 74 15.06 -5.94 -1.42
CA THR A 74 16.33 -6.66 -1.57
C THR A 74 17.05 -6.28 -2.87
N GLN A 75 16.43 -5.41 -3.68
CA GLN A 75 16.91 -4.99 -4.99
C GLN A 75 17.57 -3.59 -4.94
N GLY A 76 18.91 -3.58 -5.01
CA GLY A 76 19.71 -2.39 -5.37
C GLY A 76 19.99 -1.36 -4.26
N GLN A 77 20.87 -0.40 -4.55
CA GLN A 77 21.40 0.60 -3.59
C GLN A 77 20.46 1.78 -3.28
N HIS A 78 19.31 1.90 -3.97
CA HIS A 78 18.46 3.10 -3.91
C HIS A 78 16.99 2.83 -3.57
N SER A 79 16.53 1.58 -3.64
CA SER A 79 15.19 1.19 -3.19
C SER A 79 15.27 0.69 -1.75
N VAL A 80 14.45 1.26 -0.87
CA VAL A 80 14.33 0.87 0.53
C VAL A 80 13.18 -0.12 0.71
N TYR A 81 12.04 0.13 0.04
CA TYR A 81 10.87 -0.74 0.10
C TYR A 81 10.31 -1.02 -1.29
N ASP A 82 9.80 -2.22 -1.50
CA ASP A 82 8.89 -2.58 -2.57
C ASP A 82 7.47 -2.58 -2.02
N VAL A 83 6.53 -2.05 -2.81
CA VAL A 83 5.14 -1.90 -2.43
C VAL A 83 4.24 -2.52 -3.49
N GLU A 84 3.33 -3.39 -3.05
CA GLU A 84 2.21 -3.87 -3.85
C GLU A 84 0.94 -3.20 -3.35
N LEU A 85 0.31 -2.42 -4.22
CA LEU A 85 -0.91 -1.69 -3.96
C LEU A 85 -2.07 -2.41 -4.62
N VAL A 86 -3.12 -2.61 -3.82
CA VAL A 86 -4.43 -3.06 -4.29
C VAL A 86 -5.44 -2.01 -3.88
N LYS A 87 -6.17 -1.47 -4.85
CA LYS A 87 -7.25 -0.51 -4.61
C LYS A 87 -8.54 -1.04 -5.20
N ASP A 88 -9.57 -1.10 -4.39
CA ASP A 88 -10.93 -1.35 -4.88
C ASP A 88 -11.51 -0.04 -5.41
N THR A 89 -11.85 -0.01 -6.70
CA THR A 89 -12.44 1.19 -7.33
C THR A 89 -13.96 1.19 -7.31
N ASN A 90 -14.59 0.11 -6.83
CA ASN A 90 -16.04 -0.06 -6.76
C ASN A 90 -16.58 -0.15 -5.32
N TYR A 91 -15.74 -0.04 -4.29
CA TYR A 91 -16.17 -0.17 -2.90
C TYR A 91 -17.05 1.02 -2.46
N SER A 92 -18.34 0.94 -2.78
CA SER A 92 -19.40 1.63 -2.04
C SER A 92 -19.92 0.67 -0.99
N ILE A 93 -19.90 1.10 0.28
CA ILE A 93 -20.39 0.35 1.46
C ILE A 93 -21.85 -0.13 1.27
N GLU A 94 -22.58 0.40 0.30
CA GLU A 94 -23.99 0.11 0.03
C GLU A 94 -24.30 -0.98 -1.01
N LYS A 95 -23.32 -1.54 -1.74
CA LYS A 95 -23.63 -2.54 -2.78
C LYS A 95 -22.68 -3.74 -2.79
N VAL A 96 -22.99 -4.72 -1.95
CA VAL A 96 -22.55 -6.11 -2.17
C VAL A 96 -23.49 -6.71 -3.22
N ASP A 97 -23.26 -6.38 -4.48
CA ASP A 97 -23.89 -7.11 -5.59
C ASP A 97 -22.91 -8.20 -6.02
N GLU A 98 -23.21 -9.45 -5.69
CA GLU A 98 -22.36 -10.64 -5.94
C GLU A 98 -22.08 -10.91 -7.44
N GLY A 99 -22.67 -10.11 -8.34
CA GLY A 99 -22.61 -10.28 -9.79
C GLY A 99 -21.70 -9.30 -10.57
N GLU A 100 -21.21 -8.21 -9.97
CA GLU A 100 -20.32 -7.29 -10.69
C GLU A 100 -18.84 -7.68 -10.52
N SER A 101 -18.13 -7.77 -11.63
CA SER A 101 -16.70 -8.09 -11.66
C SER A 101 -15.92 -7.06 -10.85
N LYS A 102 -15.32 -7.52 -9.74
CA LYS A 102 -14.49 -6.74 -8.81
C LYS A 102 -13.49 -5.88 -9.59
N ASN A 103 -13.64 -4.55 -9.54
CA ASN A 103 -12.82 -3.62 -10.32
C ASN A 103 -11.59 -3.22 -9.49
N LEU A 104 -10.65 -4.15 -9.37
CA LEU A 104 -9.43 -3.97 -8.60
C LEU A 104 -8.32 -3.37 -9.46
N VAL A 105 -7.69 -2.34 -8.93
CA VAL A 105 -6.47 -1.76 -9.47
C VAL A 105 -5.27 -2.32 -8.72
N PHE A 106 -4.34 -2.91 -9.48
CA PHE A 106 -3.09 -3.45 -8.97
C PHE A 106 -1.91 -2.64 -9.49
N VAL A 107 -1.08 -2.13 -8.58
CA VAL A 107 0.11 -1.36 -8.92
C VAL A 107 1.28 -1.79 -8.05
N SER A 108 2.45 -1.98 -8.65
CA SER A 108 3.69 -2.27 -7.92
C SER A 108 4.68 -1.13 -8.12
N PHE A 109 5.33 -0.68 -7.06
CA PHE A 109 6.35 0.37 -7.10
C PHE A 109 7.38 0.19 -5.99
N SER A 110 8.57 0.74 -6.16
CA SER A 110 9.57 0.86 -5.08
C SER A 110 9.61 2.26 -4.51
N LEU A 111 10.14 2.40 -3.30
CA LEU A 111 10.36 3.66 -2.59
C LEU A 111 11.82 3.83 -2.23
N ASN A 112 12.36 5.03 -2.40
CA ASN A 112 13.63 5.42 -1.83
C ASN A 112 13.46 6.05 -0.42
N ASP A 113 14.56 6.52 0.17
CA ASP A 113 14.57 7.17 1.50
C ASP A 113 13.62 8.37 1.60
N ASP A 114 13.43 9.09 0.49
CA ASP A 114 12.60 10.29 0.42
C ASP A 114 11.14 9.98 0.03
N TYR A 115 10.74 8.70 0.06
CA TYR A 115 9.42 8.22 -0.37
C TYR A 115 9.09 8.55 -1.83
N GLN A 116 10.09 8.79 -2.67
CA GLN A 116 9.87 8.99 -4.09
C GLN A 116 9.59 7.63 -4.74
N PRO A 117 8.42 7.44 -5.37
CA PRO A 117 8.06 6.15 -5.92
C PRO A 117 8.67 5.92 -7.31
N THR A 118 9.06 4.68 -7.61
CA THR A 118 9.42 4.23 -8.95
C THR A 118 8.54 3.06 -9.36
N LEU A 119 7.79 3.22 -10.46
CA LEU A 119 6.87 2.18 -10.94
C LEU A 119 7.63 0.91 -11.33
N ILE A 120 7.19 -0.24 -10.80
CA ILE A 120 7.71 -1.56 -11.16
C ILE A 120 6.75 -2.15 -12.20
N LYS A 121 7.25 -2.38 -13.42
CA LYS A 121 6.46 -3.04 -14.46
C LYS A 121 6.38 -4.54 -14.17
N ARG A 122 5.19 -4.99 -13.73
CA ARG A 122 4.85 -6.42 -13.65
C ARG A 122 3.86 -6.78 -14.76
N VAL A 123 3.97 -8.00 -15.27
CA VAL A 123 2.99 -8.55 -16.22
C VAL A 123 1.74 -8.91 -15.40
N THR A 124 0.72 -8.05 -15.42
CA THR A 124 -0.56 -8.29 -14.73
C THR A 124 -1.65 -8.65 -15.73
N THR A 125 -2.50 -9.61 -15.36
CA THR A 125 -3.64 -10.09 -16.16
C THR A 125 -4.94 -9.30 -15.90
N SER A 126 -4.97 -8.46 -14.87
CA SER A 126 -6.09 -7.58 -14.52
C SER A 126 -6.10 -6.29 -15.36
N LYS A 127 -7.28 -5.64 -15.40
CA LYS A 127 -7.63 -4.48 -16.24
C LYS A 127 -6.45 -3.51 -16.40
N THR A 128 -6.03 -3.30 -17.64
CA THR A 128 -4.91 -2.42 -17.98
C THR A 128 -5.33 -0.97 -17.79
N ILE A 129 -5.26 -0.46 -16.56
CA ILE A 129 -5.27 0.99 -16.35
C ILE A 129 -4.01 1.59 -16.97
N ASP A 130 -4.13 2.79 -17.54
CA ASP A 130 -3.00 3.44 -18.21
C ASP A 130 -1.89 3.83 -17.21
N GLU A 131 -0.70 4.14 -17.71
CA GLU A 131 0.43 4.49 -16.84
C GLU A 131 0.17 5.77 -16.02
N GLN A 132 -0.67 6.69 -16.50
CA GLN A 132 -1.01 7.93 -15.79
C GLN A 132 -1.90 7.63 -14.58
N GLU A 133 -2.91 6.78 -14.72
CA GLU A 133 -3.79 6.35 -13.63
C GLU A 133 -3.00 5.56 -12.56
N LYS A 134 -2.03 4.73 -12.98
CA LYS A 134 -1.10 4.07 -12.04
C LYS A 134 -0.30 5.08 -11.24
N GLN A 135 0.27 6.09 -11.91
CA GLN A 135 1.05 7.13 -11.23
C GLN A 135 0.18 7.94 -10.25
N GLN A 136 -1.03 8.34 -10.65
CA GLN A 136 -1.95 9.04 -9.75
C GLN A 136 -2.32 8.21 -8.53
N THR A 137 -2.58 6.91 -8.74
CA THR A 137 -2.89 5.98 -7.64
C THR A 137 -1.73 5.89 -6.66
N ILE A 138 -0.49 5.75 -7.15
CA ILE A 138 0.70 5.76 -6.30
C ILE A 138 0.82 7.08 -5.54
N GLN A 139 0.73 8.23 -6.21
CA GLN A 139 0.88 9.54 -5.57
C GLN A 139 -0.16 9.76 -4.46
N SER A 140 -1.36 9.20 -4.59
CA SER A 140 -2.41 9.32 -3.58
C SER A 140 -2.09 8.63 -2.26
N VAL A 141 -1.24 7.59 -2.27
CA VAL A 141 -0.95 6.78 -1.07
C VAL A 141 0.32 7.20 -0.34
N ILE A 142 1.24 7.91 -1.01
CA ILE A 142 2.54 8.31 -0.45
C ILE A 142 2.40 9.10 0.86
N PRO A 143 1.51 10.10 1.00
CA PRO A 143 1.40 10.86 2.25
C PRO A 143 1.02 9.99 3.44
N VAL A 144 0.09 9.04 3.22
CA VAL A 144 -0.38 8.10 4.24
C VAL A 144 0.75 7.18 4.69
N LEU A 145 1.43 6.57 3.71
CA LEU A 145 2.52 5.65 3.98
C LEU A 145 3.68 6.36 4.69
N ARG A 146 4.05 7.58 4.26
CA ARG A 146 5.07 8.40 4.90
C ARG A 146 4.72 8.79 6.33
N GLY A 147 3.49 9.23 6.57
CA GLY A 147 3.02 9.60 7.90
C GLY A 147 3.06 8.40 8.85
N PHE A 148 2.53 7.26 8.40
CA PHE A 148 2.55 6.03 9.18
C PHE A 148 3.97 5.54 9.48
N MET A 149 4.83 5.43 8.46
CA MET A 149 6.21 4.96 8.64
C MET A 149 7.02 5.91 9.54
N SER A 150 6.80 7.22 9.44
CA SER A 150 7.42 8.18 10.36
C SER A 150 6.96 7.94 11.80
N ALA A 151 5.67 7.72 12.02
CA ALA A 151 5.10 7.51 13.36
C ALA A 151 5.61 6.24 14.06
N ILE A 152 5.94 5.19 13.32
CA ILE A 152 6.48 3.94 13.89
C ILE A 152 8.02 3.90 13.95
N SER A 153 8.69 4.98 13.53
CA SER A 153 10.14 5.12 13.56
C SER A 153 10.64 5.95 14.76
N ASP A 154 9.72 6.56 15.52
CA ASP A 154 10.00 7.20 16.82
C ASP A 154 9.89 6.19 17.98
#